data_AF-A0A1Q7ZKC9-F1
#
_entry.id   AF-A0A1Q7ZKC9-F1
#
_cell.length_a   1.000
_cell.length_b   1.000
_cell.length_c   1.000
_cell.angle_alpha   90.00
_cell.angle_beta   90.00
_cell.angle_gamma   90.00
#
_symmetry.space_group_name_H-M   'P 1'
#
loop_
_entity.id
_entity.type
_entity.pdbx_description
1 polymer ?
#
loop_
_entity_poly.entity_id
_entity_poly.type
_entity_poly.pdbx_seq_one_letter_code
_entity_poly.pdbx_strand_id
1 'polypeptide(L)'
;MGRAVEQTPREKADATLLAMKEFKRYLDGLEKDLSRISKKYSNREIAQGVGFVAAGIHEALNYLEIVKKVIVKTERVVAKRNLGSESGSISVR
;
A
#
# COMPACT_ATOMS: atom_id res chain seq x y z
N MET A 1 0.68 -10.74 33.03
CA MET A 1 0.19 -10.46 31.67
C MET A 1 0.23 -8.95 31.47
N GLY A 2 1.21 -8.45 30.71
CA GLY A 2 1.47 -7.01 30.58
C GLY A 2 0.38 -6.31 29.75
N ARG A 3 -0.14 -5.19 30.25
CA ARG A 3 -0.95 -4.28 29.43
C ARG A 3 -0.12 -3.82 28.25
N ALA A 4 -0.65 -3.91 27.04
CA ALA A 4 -0.07 -3.22 25.90
C ALA A 4 0.06 -1.73 26.26
N VAL A 5 1.27 -1.19 26.12
CA VAL A 5 1.53 0.23 26.36
C VAL A 5 0.63 1.04 25.43
N GLU A 6 -0.14 1.96 26.00
CA GLU A 6 -1.09 2.77 25.25
C GLU A 6 -0.30 3.70 24.32
N GLN A 7 -0.37 3.42 23.01
CA GLN A 7 0.37 4.18 22.02
C GLN A 7 -0.20 5.59 21.91
N THR A 8 0.70 6.57 21.93
CA THR A 8 0.39 7.97 21.62
C THR A 8 -0.12 8.10 20.18
N PRO A 9 -0.88 9.17 19.86
CA PRO A 9 -1.35 9.42 18.50
C PRO A 9 -0.22 9.44 17.45
N ARG A 10 0.97 9.92 17.84
CA ARG A 10 2.16 9.95 16.99
C ARG A 10 2.69 8.54 16.70
N GLU A 11 2.82 7.70 17.71
CA GLU A 11 3.25 6.31 17.55
C GLU A 11 2.28 5.51 16.68
N LYS A 12 0.97 5.73 16.82
CA LYS A 12 -0.04 5.13 15.93
C LYS A 12 0.12 5.60 14.48
N ALA A 13 0.41 6.88 14.27
CA ALA A 13 0.63 7.43 12.94
C ALA A 13 1.90 6.86 12.28
N ASP A 14 3.00 6.75 13.04
CA ASP A 14 4.26 6.19 12.56
C ASP A 14 4.13 4.69 12.26
N ALA A 15 3.44 3.93 13.11
CA ALA A 15 3.13 2.52 12.88
C ALA A 15 2.25 2.32 11.64
N THR A 16 1.25 3.18 11.44
CA THR A 16 0.40 3.17 10.24
C THR A 16 1.24 3.45 8.99
N LEU A 17 2.12 4.45 9.04
CA LEU A 17 2.99 4.79 7.92
C LEU A 17 3.96 3.65 7.57
N LEU A 18 4.52 2.99 8.58
CA LEU A 18 5.38 1.83 8.40
C LEU A 18 4.62 0.68 7.72
N ALA A 19 3.44 0.33 8.24
CA ALA A 19 2.59 -0.70 7.66
C ALA A 19 2.22 -0.39 6.19
N MET A 20 1.93 0.88 5.87
CA MET A 20 1.67 1.30 4.49
C MET A 20 2.87 1.14 3.57
N LYS A 21 4.09 1.46 4.03
CA LYS A 21 5.33 1.28 3.27
C LYS A 21 5.62 -0.21 3.01
N GLU A 22 5.43 -1.05 4.02
CA GLU A 22 5.61 -2.50 3.88
C GLU A 22 4.58 -3.10 2.93
N PHE A 23 3.33 -2.66 3.03
CA PHE A 23 2.26 -3.08 2.13
C PHE A 23 2.56 -2.67 0.67
N LYS A 24 3.04 -1.44 0.44
CA LYS A 24 3.48 -0.99 -0.87
C LYS A 24 4.60 -1.88 -1.44
N ARG A 25 5.63 -2.18 -0.65
CA ARG A 25 6.73 -3.07 -1.04
C ARG A 25 6.23 -4.47 -1.41
N TYR A 26 5.25 -4.99 -0.68
CA TYR A 26 4.62 -6.27 -1.00
C TYR A 26 3.89 -6.23 -2.36
N LEU A 27 3.11 -5.17 -2.62
CA LEU A 27 2.41 -5.01 -3.90
C LEU A 27 3.39 -4.85 -5.09
N ASP A 28 4.54 -4.20 -4.89
CA ASP A 28 5.58 -4.08 -5.91
C ASP A 28 6.23 -5.44 -6.22
N GLY A 29 6.39 -6.30 -5.20
CA GLY A 29 6.83 -7.69 -5.37
C GLY A 29 5.84 -8.50 -6.20
N LEU A 30 4.56 -8.46 -5.81
CA LEU A 30 3.47 -9.13 -6.55
C LEU A 30 3.39 -8.68 -8.01
N GLU A 31 3.53 -7.39 -8.29
CA GLU A 31 3.52 -6.88 -9.67
C GLU A 31 4.67 -7.45 -10.51
N LYS A 32 5.88 -7.53 -9.94
CA LYS A 32 7.03 -8.14 -10.63
C LYS A 32 6.78 -9.61 -10.95
N ASP A 33 6.20 -10.35 -10.01
CA ASP A 33 5.89 -11.76 -10.21
C ASP A 33 4.77 -11.95 -11.22
N LEU A 34 3.70 -11.15 -11.16
CA LEU A 34 2.63 -11.15 -12.15
C LEU A 34 3.17 -10.81 -13.55
N SER A 35 4.06 -9.83 -13.68
CA SER A 35 4.72 -9.48 -14.95
C SER A 35 5.58 -10.62 -15.50
N ARG A 36 6.22 -11.41 -14.63
CA ARG A 36 6.98 -12.61 -15.06
C ARG A 36 6.04 -13.73 -15.51
N ILE A 37 4.95 -13.95 -14.78
CA ILE A 37 3.95 -14.97 -15.09
C ILE A 37 3.25 -14.63 -16.41
N SER A 38 2.86 -13.37 -16.64
CA SER A 38 2.17 -12.94 -17.86
C SER A 38 3.04 -13.03 -19.13
N LYS A 39 4.36 -13.13 -18.99
CA LYS A 39 5.29 -13.42 -20.10
C LYS A 39 5.37 -14.90 -20.45
N LYS A 40 5.04 -15.78 -19.49
CA LYS A 40 5.11 -17.24 -19.65
C LYS A 40 3.77 -17.87 -19.95
N TYR A 41 2.69 -17.30 -19.43
CA TYR A 41 1.35 -17.84 -19.50
C TYR A 41 0.40 -16.75 -19.97
N SER A 42 -0.49 -17.08 -20.90
CA SER A 42 -1.59 -16.20 -21.29
C SER A 42 -2.55 -16.00 -20.13
N ASN A 43 -3.28 -14.88 -20.14
CA ASN A 43 -4.33 -14.63 -19.13
C ASN A 43 -5.37 -15.75 -19.10
N ARG A 44 -5.62 -16.46 -20.20
CA ARG A 44 -6.53 -17.60 -20.26
C ARG A 44 -5.98 -18.80 -19.49
N GLU A 45 -4.70 -19.14 -19.65
CA GLU A 45 -4.05 -20.24 -18.94
C GLU A 45 -3.97 -19.97 -17.44
N ILE A 46 -3.63 -18.74 -17.06
CA ILE A 46 -3.61 -18.32 -15.65
C ILE A 46 -5.01 -18.46 -15.05
N ALA A 47 -6.05 -17.98 -15.74
CA ALA A 47 -7.44 -18.07 -15.28
C ALA A 47 -7.89 -19.52 -15.10
N GLN A 48 -7.60 -20.39 -16.07
CA GLN A 48 -7.90 -21.82 -15.94
C GLN A 48 -7.16 -22.47 -14.77
N GLY A 49 -5.88 -22.15 -14.56
CA GLY A 49 -5.08 -22.72 -13.48
C GLY A 49 -5.56 -22.34 -12.07
N VAL A 50 -6.22 -21.19 -11.91
CA VAL A 50 -6.74 -20.70 -10.61
C VAL A 50 -8.27 -20.79 -10.48
N GLY A 51 -8.96 -21.39 -11.46
CA GLY A 51 -10.42 -21.55 -11.44
C GLY A 51 -11.21 -20.26 -11.64
N PHE A 52 -10.63 -19.25 -12.31
CA PHE A 52 -11.27 -17.99 -12.64
C PHE A 52 -11.70 -17.91 -14.11
N VAL A 53 -12.59 -16.97 -14.42
CA VAL A 53 -12.85 -16.52 -15.80
C VAL A 53 -11.78 -15.50 -16.19
N ALA A 54 -11.22 -15.60 -17.41
CA ALA A 54 -10.13 -14.72 -17.88
C ALA A 54 -10.42 -13.21 -17.79
N ALA A 55 -11.70 -12.82 -17.90
CA ALA A 55 -12.13 -11.43 -17.67
C ALA A 55 -11.85 -10.95 -16.23
N GLY A 56 -11.99 -11.83 -15.23
CA GLY A 56 -11.75 -11.52 -13.82
C GLY A 56 -10.29 -11.19 -13.50
N ILE A 57 -9.33 -11.65 -14.32
CA ILE A 57 -7.91 -11.29 -14.15
C ILE A 57 -7.66 -9.82 -14.50
N HIS A 58 -8.25 -9.32 -15.58
CA HIS A 58 -8.11 -7.91 -15.96
C HIS A 58 -8.73 -6.99 -14.90
N GLU A 59 -9.88 -7.36 -14.36
CA GLU A 59 -10.50 -6.61 -13.25
C GLU A 59 -9.64 -6.61 -11.99
N ALA A 60 -9.09 -7.77 -11.60
CA ALA A 60 -8.19 -7.85 -10.45
C ALA A 60 -6.94 -6.97 -10.60
N LEU A 61 -6.35 -6.93 -11.81
CA LEU A 61 -5.22 -6.05 -12.12
C LEU A 61 -5.60 -4.57 -12.04
N ASN A 62 -6.80 -4.20 -12.50
CA ASN A 62 -7.30 -2.83 -12.40
C ASN A 62 -7.54 -2.41 -10.93
N TYR A 63 -8.10 -3.29 -10.10
CA TYR A 63 -8.23 -3.02 -8.66
C TYR A 63 -6.88 -2.83 -7.98
N LEU A 64 -5.88 -3.64 -8.34
CA LEU A 64 -4.51 -3.49 -7.83
C LEU A 64 -3.94 -2.10 -8.16
N GLU A 65 -4.17 -1.60 -9.38
CA GLU A 65 -3.74 -0.26 -9.79
C GLU A 65 -4.42 0.85 -8.96
N ILE A 66 -5.73 0.72 -8.71
CA ILE A 66 -6.49 1.66 -7.86
C ILE A 66 -5.92 1.69 -6.44
N VAL A 67 -5.66 0.52 -5.84
CA VAL A 67 -5.10 0.42 -4.49
C VAL A 67 -3.73 1.12 -4.41
N LYS A 68 -2.86 0.91 -5.41
CA LYS A 68 -1.56 1.61 -5.48
C LYS A 68 -1.72 3.13 -5.52
N LYS A 69 -2.65 3.65 -6.32
CA LYS A 69 -2.94 5.10 -6.40
C LYS A 69 -3.41 5.66 -5.05
N VAL A 70 -4.26 4.93 -4.34
CA VAL A 70 -4.74 5.32 -3.00
C VAL A 70 -3.59 5.39 -2.01
N ILE A 71 -2.70 4.39 -1.98
CA ILE A 71 -1.52 4.39 -1.09
C ILE A 71 -0.66 5.63 -1.33
N VAL A 72 -0.29 5.90 -2.60
CA VAL A 72 0.53 7.06 -2.96
C VAL A 72 -0.13 8.37 -2.55
N LYS A 73 -1.46 8.49 -2.71
CA LYS A 73 -2.19 9.69 -2.29
C LYS A 73 -2.16 9.87 -0.77
N THR A 74 -2.35 8.79 -0.03
CA THR A 74 -2.29 8.80 1.45
C THR A 74 -0.89 9.14 1.95
N GLU A 75 0.18 8.58 1.36
CA GLU A 75 1.57 8.95 1.67
C GLU A 75 1.79 10.47 1.54
N ARG A 76 1.32 11.08 0.43
CA ARG A 76 1.45 12.53 0.22
C ARG A 76 0.67 13.35 1.25
N VAL A 77 -0.55 12.92 1.59
CA VAL A 77 -1.39 13.63 2.58
C VAL A 77 -0.74 13.60 3.96
N VAL A 78 -0.24 12.44 4.38
CA VAL A 78 0.47 12.28 5.66
C VAL A 78 1.75 13.11 5.67
N ALA A 79 2.56 13.06 4.62
CA ALA A 79 3.78 13.86 4.51
C ALA A 79 3.51 15.38 4.62
N LYS A 80 2.45 15.88 3.97
CA LYS A 80 2.04 17.30 4.07
C LYS A 80 1.58 17.70 5.47
N ARG A 81 0.88 16.81 6.19
CA ARG A 81 0.44 17.07 7.57
C ARG A 81 1.64 17.15 8.53
N ASN A 82 2.67 16.35 8.33
CA ASN A 82 3.87 16.38 9.16
C ASN A 82 4.68 17.67 8.96
N LEU A 83 4.80 18.17 7.72
CA LEU A 83 5.46 19.47 7.43
C LEU A 83 4.70 20.67 8.02
N GLY A 84 3.36 20.62 8.02
CA GLY A 84 2.53 21.66 8.65
C GLY A 84 2.63 21.69 10.18
N SER A 85 3.02 20.58 10.81
CA SER A 85 3.18 20.49 12.26
C SER A 85 4.56 20.96 12.77
N GLU A 86 5.58 20.98 11.91
CA GLU A 86 6.91 21.54 12.25
C GLU A 86 6.98 23.07 12.08
N SER A 87 6.02 23.65 11.36
CA SER A 87 5.96 25.10 11.11
C SER A 87 5.33 25.91 12.25
N GLY A 88 4.90 25.25 13.34
CA GLY A 88 4.22 25.87 14.48
C GLY A 88 5.07 26.08 15.73
N SER A 89 6.35 25.71 15.73
CA SER A 89 7.23 25.79 16.91
C SER A 89 8.38 26.78 16.78
N ILE A 90 8.23 27.83 15.97
CA ILE A 90 9.11 29.00 16.01
C ILE A 90 8.27 30.24 16.32
N SER A 91 7.86 30.35 17.58
CA SER A 91 7.64 31.64 18.22
C SER A 91 7.63 31.44 19.73
N VAL A 92 8.15 32.45 20.45
CA VAL A 92 8.39 32.53 21.90
C VAL A 92 9.66 31.76 22.31
N ARG A 93 10.80 32.38 22.64
CA ARG A 93 11.07 33.69 23.26
C ARG A 93 12.49 34.15 22.92
#